data_AF-A0AAW3VFG2-F1
#
_entry.id   AF-A0AAW3VFG2-F1
#
_cell.length_a   1.000
_cell.length_b   1.000
_cell.length_c   1.000
_cell.angle_alpha   90.00
_cell.angle_beta   90.00
_cell.angle_gamma   90.00
#
_symmetry.space_group_name_H-M   'P 1'
#
loop_
_entity.id
_entity.type
_entity.pdbx_description
1 polymer ?
#
loop_
_entity_poly.entity_id
_entity_poly.type
_entity_poly.pdbx_seq_one_letter_code
_entity_poly.pdbx_strand_id
1 'polypeptide(L)' 'MAILTVKKLEDTLGKLVAEGKKPEKILLGYKAYGELMNDRSFFEEVAGSAMDPNKRKYKNIKIKVTQDEYQFNVKCQK' A
#
# COMPACT_ATOMS: atom_id res chain seq x y z
N MET A 1 14.15 -10.60 8.97
CA MET A 1 12.71 -10.24 9.01
C MET A 1 12.51 -9.03 8.10
N ALA A 2 11.66 -9.13 7.08
CA ALA A 2 11.44 -8.02 6.16
C ALA A 2 10.45 -7.03 6.80
N ILE A 3 10.97 -5.95 7.38
CA ILE A 3 10.17 -4.88 7.95
C ILE A 3 9.69 -4.02 6.78
N LEU A 4 8.43 -4.15 6.38
CA LEU A 4 7.84 -3.25 5.39
C LEU A 4 7.35 -2.00 6.12
N THR A 5 7.98 -0.86 5.84
CA THR A 5 7.61 0.43 6.44
C THR A 5 6.88 1.31 5.43
N VAL A 6 6.06 2.23 5.95
CA VAL A 6 5.32 3.21 5.14
C VAL A 6 6.26 4.03 4.28
N LYS A 7 7.40 4.46 4.83
CA LYS A 7 8.45 5.16 4.07
C LYS A 7 8.92 4.39 2.84
N LYS A 8 9.12 3.07 2.95
CA LYS A 8 9.58 2.24 1.84
C LYS A 8 8.51 2.08 0.76
N LEU A 9 7.25 2.01 1.18
CA LEU A 9 6.09 2.01 0.29
C LEU A 9 6.00 3.36 -0.45
N GLU A 10 6.09 4.48 0.25
CA GLU A 10 6.08 5.83 -0.34
C GLU A 10 7.25 6.07 -1.30
N ASP A 11 8.46 5.66 -0.94
CA ASP A 11 9.65 5.76 -1.80
C ASP A 11 9.47 4.97 -3.10
N THR A 12 8.93 3.74 -3.00
CA THR A 12 8.63 2.92 -4.19
C THR A 12 7.57 3.58 -5.06
N LEU A 13 6.49 4.10 -4.47
CA LEU A 13 5.43 4.80 -5.20
C LEU A 13 5.98 6.07 -5.88
N GLY A 14 6.80 6.85 -5.18
CA GLY A 14 7.44 8.05 -5.70
C GLY A 14 8.34 7.73 -6.89
N LYS A 15 9.14 6.66 -6.81
CA LYS A 15 9.97 6.18 -7.92
C LYS A 15 9.15 5.78 -9.14
N LEU A 16 8.06 5.03 -8.94
CA LEU A 16 7.18 4.64 -10.04
C LEU A 16 6.54 5.85 -10.72
N VAL A 17 6.04 6.81 -9.94
CA VAL A 17 5.47 8.06 -10.46
C VAL A 17 6.54 8.89 -11.18
N ALA A 18 7.77 8.94 -10.67
CA ALA A 18 8.90 9.61 -11.31
C ALA A 18 9.33 8.93 -12.63
N GLU A 19 9.20 7.61 -12.72
CA GLU A 19 9.35 6.85 -13.98
C GLU A 19 8.17 7.04 -14.95
N GLY A 20 7.14 7.83 -14.59
CA GLY A 20 5.94 8.03 -15.39
C GLY A 20 4.91 6.90 -15.30
N LYS A 21 5.14 5.91 -14.45
CA LYS A 21 4.20 4.81 -14.19
C LYS A 21 3.16 5.26 -13.17
N LYS A 22 1.88 5.11 -13.48
CA LYS A 22 0.78 5.42 -12.55
C LYS A 22 0.43 4.18 -11.74
N PRO A 23 0.81 4.09 -10.46
CA PRO A 23 0.39 2.98 -9.61
C PRO A 23 -1.13 3.04 -9.41
N GLU A 24 -1.85 1.98 -9.79
CA GLU A 24 -3.30 1.88 -9.61
C GLU A 24 -3.69 0.98 -8.45
N LYS A 25 -2.87 -0.05 -8.18
CA LYS A 25 -3.19 -1.04 -7.16
C LYS A 25 -1.94 -1.50 -6.44
N ILE A 26 -1.97 -1.43 -5.12
CA ILE A 26 -0.94 -1.94 -4.22
C ILE A 26 -1.43 -3.27 -3.66
N LEU A 27 -0.71 -4.34 -3.97
CA LEU A 27 -0.91 -5.67 -3.40
C LEU A 27 -0.01 -5.80 -2.18
N LEU A 28 -0.62 -6.03 -1.03
CA LEU A 28 0.06 -6.22 0.25
C LEU A 28 -0.26 -7.61 0.79
N GLY A 29 0.73 -8.28 1.35
CA GLY A 29 0.51 -9.47 2.17
C GLY A 29 -0.19 -9.11 3.47
N TYR A 30 -0.90 -10.06 4.08
CA TYR A 30 -1.66 -9.79 5.31
C TYR A 30 -0.75 -9.38 6.49
N LYS A 31 0.45 -9.98 6.63
CA LYS A 31 1.40 -9.56 7.67
C LYS A 31 1.98 -8.19 7.33
N ALA A 32 2.43 -7.99 6.09
CA ALA A 32 2.94 -6.69 5.64
C ALA A 32 1.92 -5.55 5.81
N TYR A 33 0.64 -5.80 5.53
CA TYR A 33 -0.43 -4.83 5.76
C TYR A 33 -0.63 -4.56 7.26
N GLY A 34 -0.60 -5.59 8.10
CA GLY A 34 -0.65 -5.42 9.56
C GLY A 34 0.50 -4.57 10.09
N GLU A 35 1.72 -4.77 9.59
CA GLU A 35 2.88 -3.94 9.94
C GLU A 35 2.67 -2.48 9.50
N LEU A 36 2.14 -2.24 8.30
CA LEU A 36 1.84 -0.88 7.83
C LEU A 36 0.70 -0.23 8.63
N MET A 37 -0.30 -1.00 9.06
CA MET A 37 -1.40 -0.54 9.91
C MET A 37 -0.96 -0.18 11.33
N ASN A 38 0.20 -0.65 11.80
CA ASN A 38 0.78 -0.19 13.06
C ASN A 38 1.28 1.26 12.96
N ASP A 39 1.59 1.73 11.75
CA ASP A 39 1.96 3.12 11.54
C ASP A 39 0.71 4.00 11.52
N ARG A 40 0.68 4.97 12.43
CA ARG A 40 -0.45 5.87 12.62
C ARG A 40 -0.76 6.68 11.35
N SER A 41 0.25 7.18 10.64
CA SER A 41 0.04 8.00 9.45
C SER A 41 -0.63 7.19 8.34
N PHE A 42 -0.16 5.96 8.13
CA PHE A 42 -0.76 5.06 7.13
C PHE A 42 -2.16 4.61 7.55
N PHE A 43 -2.36 4.27 8.82
CA PHE A 43 -3.67 3.91 9.33
C PHE A 43 -4.68 5.04 9.13
N GLU A 44 -4.36 6.28 9.51
CA GLU A 44 -5.28 7.41 9.37
C GLU A 44 -5.65 7.67 7.90
N GLU A 45 -4.68 7.58 6.98
CA GLU A 45 -4.94 7.78 5.56
C GLU A 45 -5.81 6.66 4.96
N VAL A 46 -5.49 5.40 5.30
CA VAL A 46 -6.14 4.20 4.74
C VAL A 46 -7.51 3.96 5.37
N ALA A 47 -7.65 4.12 6.69
CA ALA A 47 -8.91 4.01 7.41
C ALA A 47 -9.82 5.21 7.12
N GLY A 48 -9.26 6.41 6.98
CA GLY A 48 -10.00 7.61 6.57
C GLY A 48 -10.47 7.57 5.13
N SER A 49 -9.79 6.83 4.25
CA SER A 49 -10.17 6.74 2.84
C SER A 49 -11.48 5.97 2.59
N ALA A 50 -11.79 4.95 3.39
CA ALA A 50 -13.05 4.21 3.26
C ALA A 50 -13.37 3.39 4.52
N MET A 51 -14.64 3.39 4.93
CA MET A 51 -15.14 2.47 5.97
C MET A 51 -15.01 1.00 5.53
N ASP A 52 -15.28 0.72 4.24
CA ASP A 52 -15.13 -0.60 3.65
C ASP A 52 -13.64 -0.99 3.51
N PRO A 53 -13.15 -2.06 4.18
CA PRO A 53 -11.74 -2.47 4.12
C PRO A 53 -11.26 -2.81 2.70
N ASN A 54 -12.17 -3.31 1.84
CA ASN A 54 -11.88 -3.67 0.45
C ASN A 54 -11.88 -2.47 -0.52
N LYS A 55 -12.35 -1.30 -0.08
CA LYS A 55 -12.38 -0.07 -0.87
C LYS A 55 -11.36 0.97 -0.40
N ARG A 56 -10.60 0.66 0.66
CA ARG A 56 -9.58 1.56 1.19
C ARG A 56 -8.53 1.87 0.11
N LYS A 57 -8.18 3.14 0.03
CA LYS A 57 -7.13 3.64 -0.85
C LYS A 57 -6.06 4.31 0.00
N TYR A 58 -4.84 4.29 -0.51
CA TYR A 58 -3.73 5.07 0.01
C TYR A 58 -3.26 5.99 -1.10
N LYS A 59 -3.26 7.30 -0.87
CA LYS A 59 -2.98 8.32 -1.89
C LYS A 59 -3.72 8.12 -3.22
N ASN A 60 -5.01 7.78 -3.14
CA ASN A 60 -5.87 7.45 -4.30
C ASN A 60 -5.55 6.13 -5.03
N ILE A 61 -4.62 5.33 -4.50
CA ILE A 61 -4.23 4.03 -5.05
C ILE A 61 -4.95 2.93 -4.28
N LYS A 62 -5.57 1.96 -4.99
CA LYS A 62 -6.33 0.90 -4.33
C LYS A 62 -5.41 -0.06 -3.58
N ILE A 63 -5.65 -0.27 -2.29
CA ILE A 63 -4.95 -1.31 -1.54
C ILE A 63 -5.72 -2.62 -1.66
N LYS A 64 -5.02 -3.71 -1.96
CA LYS A 64 -5.56 -5.07 -1.91
C LYS A 64 -4.67 -5.94 -1.03
N VAL A 65 -5.24 -6.42 0.06
CA VAL A 65 -4.58 -7.39 0.93
C VAL A 65 -4.72 -8.79 0.30
N THR A 66 -3.64 -9.56 0.33
CA THR A 66 -3.49 -10.91 -0.23
C THR A 66 -3.19 -11.89 0.89
N GLN A 67 -3.38 -13.19 0.62
CA GLN A 67 -3.12 -14.25 1.59
C GLN A 67 -1.61 -14.50 1.82
N ASP A 68 -0.75 -13.98 0.95
CA ASP A 68 0.70 -13.99 1.16
C ASP A 68 1.08 -13.24 2.43
N GLU A 69 2.15 -13.67 3.10
CA GLU A 69 2.59 -13.07 4.36
C GLU A 69 3.17 -11.66 4.16
N TYR A 70 4.23 -11.55 3.37
CA TYR A 70 5.00 -10.31 3.19
C TYR A 70 5.02 -9.81 1.74
N GLN A 71 4.02 -10.18 0.94
CA GLN A 71 3.92 -9.70 -0.44
C GLN A 71 3.86 -8.17 -0.49
N PHE A 72 4.64 -7.58 -1.38
CA PHE A 72 4.56 -6.17 -1.72
C PHE A 72 4.73 -6.05 -3.23
N ASN A 73 3.65 -5.67 -3.92
CA ASN A 73 3.67 -5.55 -5.37
C ASN A 73 2.80 -4.37 -5.80
N VAL A 74 3.32 -3.53 -6.70
CA VAL A 74 2.60 -2.35 -7.18
C VAL A 74 2.25 -2.57 -8.65
N LYS A 75 0.96 -2.66 -8.94
CA LYS A 75 0.43 -2.70 -10.30
C LYS A 75 0.30 -1.26 -10.80
N CYS A 76 1.03 -0.96 -11.86
CA CYS A 76 0.87 0.29 -12.60
C CYS A 76 -0.09 0.07 -13.77
N GLN A 77 -0.92 1.07 -14.09
CA GLN A 77 -1.65 1.09 -15.35
C GLN A 77 -0.63 1.20 -16.49
N LYS A 78 -0.83 0.40 -17.53
CA LYS A 78 -0.07 0.52 -18.80
C LYS A 78 -0.59 1.69 -19.61
#